data_AF-A0A7Z2VSV2-F1
#
_entry.id   AF-A0A7Z2VSV2-F1
#
_cell.length_a   1.000
_cell.length_b   1.000
_cell.length_c   1.000
_cell.angle_alpha   90.00
_cell.angle_beta   90.00
_cell.angle_gamma   90.00
#
_symmetry.space_group_name_H-M   'P 1'
#
loop_
_entity.id
_entity.type
_entity.pdbx_description
1 polymer ?
#
loop_
_entity_poly.entity_id
_entity_poly.type
_entity_poly.pdbx_seq_one_letter_code
_entity_poly.pdbx_strand_id
1 'polypeptide(L)'
;MGIQQLEKDLREALERQEFQLYYQPKLDLASGKITGVEALIRWEHPEQGLLTPTQFIPLAEETNLISPIGEWVLRTACTQSKAWQDAGAPTLIMAVNLSVRQFYQPDFVESVENILHETGLVPSYLELEITEYMTMEIVRIVPILRQLKNLGIKISLDDFGIGYSSLYNFKELPIDIIKIDQCFVNNCLVNMKDATIVKAIIALGHELNVEVVAEGIESKEQLIFLQQNLCDLGQGYLFSKPLPPSEFLVAFHQIEKIFSRDGIPSALFREKWLQEALHKTKQELAVTLRYQQGMTFKLTRHDGKFIHTLCDGELLYRMGLTPEQVVGKEPHEFLPLNDAERKSQYYERAWGGEENVTYEGQYNGIWYLASLRPIHRGRQVAEVIGSAVDISDRIKKEREASLLTQYLVEQESKYRLIGENSQDLIAILDTNGVLQYASPSHIRMFGGKLPNLKETTLSLWYTPMILHSSENVGMK
;
A
#
# COMPACT_ATOMS: atom_id res chain seq x y z
N MET A 1 -44.40 -6.74 -32.94
CA MET A 1 -45.07 -5.52 -32.42
C MET A 1 -44.26 -4.30 -32.86
N GLY A 2 -44.87 -3.16 -33.14
CA GLY A 2 -44.11 -1.93 -33.45
C GLY A 2 -43.50 -1.32 -32.18
N ILE A 3 -42.36 -0.64 -32.30
CA ILE A 3 -41.64 -0.01 -31.16
C ILE A 3 -42.56 0.91 -30.34
N GLN A 4 -43.45 1.66 -30.99
CA GLN A 4 -44.41 2.56 -30.33
C GLN A 4 -45.40 1.86 -29.39
N GLN A 5 -45.80 0.64 -29.75
CA GLN A 5 -46.71 -0.14 -28.92
C GLN A 5 -45.99 -0.72 -27.71
N LEU A 6 -44.76 -1.22 -27.90
CA LEU A 6 -43.92 -1.71 -26.81
C LEU A 6 -43.57 -0.59 -25.81
N GLU A 7 -43.35 0.64 -26.26
CA GLU A 7 -43.15 1.79 -25.37
C GLU A 7 -44.39 2.06 -24.51
N LYS A 8 -45.58 2.06 -25.12
CA LYS A 8 -46.83 2.26 -24.39
C LYS A 8 -47.03 1.18 -23.34
N ASP A 9 -46.83 -0.08 -23.72
CA ASP A 9 -46.98 -1.22 -22.81
C ASP A 9 -45.96 -1.14 -21.67
N LEU A 10 -44.72 -0.71 -21.96
CA LEU A 10 -43.67 -0.52 -20.95
C LEU A 10 -44.00 0.57 -19.92
N ARG A 11 -44.70 1.65 -20.32
CA ARG A 11 -45.19 2.68 -19.39
C ARG A 11 -46.23 2.13 -18.43
N GLU A 12 -47.12 1.27 -18.92
CA GLU A 12 -48.22 0.68 -18.15
C GLU A 12 -47.76 -0.51 -17.29
N ALA A 13 -46.62 -1.14 -17.64
CA ALA A 13 -46.11 -2.36 -17.01
C ALA A 13 -45.84 -2.23 -15.50
N LEU A 14 -45.35 -1.08 -15.03
CA LEU A 14 -45.16 -0.82 -13.60
C LEU A 14 -46.49 -0.79 -12.84
N GLU A 15 -47.50 -0.09 -13.38
CA GLU A 15 -48.83 0.02 -12.78
C GLU A 15 -49.57 -1.32 -12.79
N ARG A 16 -49.33 -2.13 -13.83
CA ARG A 16 -49.91 -3.46 -14.02
C ARG A 16 -49.18 -4.59 -13.29
N GLN A 17 -48.08 -4.30 -12.59
CA GLN A 17 -47.27 -5.28 -11.87
C GLN A 17 -46.76 -6.41 -12.78
N GLU A 18 -46.40 -6.08 -14.02
CA GLU A 18 -45.93 -7.05 -15.02
C GLU A 18 -44.43 -7.36 -14.88
N PHE A 19 -43.69 -6.61 -14.07
CA PHE A 19 -42.28 -6.88 -13.79
C PHE A 19 -42.12 -7.88 -12.65
N GLN A 20 -41.14 -8.76 -12.80
CA GLN A 20 -40.72 -9.71 -11.77
C GLN A 20 -39.19 -9.74 -11.68
N LEU A 21 -38.67 -10.11 -10.51
CA LEU A 21 -37.25 -10.35 -10.32
C LEU A 21 -36.96 -11.84 -10.27
N TYR A 22 -35.96 -12.24 -11.04
CA TYR A 22 -35.36 -13.56 -11.00
C TYR A 22 -33.97 -13.42 -10.37
N TYR A 23 -33.53 -14.44 -9.64
CA TYR A 23 -32.32 -14.40 -8.83
C TYR A 23 -31.33 -15.44 -9.33
N GLN A 24 -30.15 -14.97 -9.73
CA GLN A 24 -29.05 -15.85 -10.16
C GLN A 24 -28.05 -16.02 -9.01
N PRO A 25 -27.72 -17.25 -8.59
CA PRO A 25 -26.78 -17.47 -7.48
C PRO A 25 -25.34 -17.10 -7.85
N LYS A 26 -24.66 -16.44 -6.90
CA LYS A 26 -23.20 -16.24 -6.87
C LYS A 26 -22.58 -17.20 -5.85
N LEU A 27 -21.63 -18.01 -6.30
CA LEU A 27 -20.98 -19.04 -5.49
C LEU A 27 -19.53 -18.66 -5.18
N ASP A 28 -19.11 -18.92 -3.95
CA ASP A 28 -17.70 -18.92 -3.57
C ASP A 28 -16.99 -20.13 -4.18
N LEU A 29 -15.99 -19.89 -5.03
CA LEU A 29 -15.30 -20.92 -5.80
C LEU A 29 -14.25 -21.70 -4.99
N ALA A 30 -14.08 -21.36 -3.71
CA ALA A 30 -13.27 -22.14 -2.79
C ALA A 30 -14.09 -23.20 -2.05
N SER A 31 -15.31 -22.84 -1.64
CA SER A 31 -16.17 -23.61 -0.73
C SER A 31 -17.40 -24.20 -1.42
N GLY A 32 -17.81 -23.64 -2.56
CA GLY A 32 -19.04 -23.99 -3.28
C GLY A 32 -20.31 -23.46 -2.64
N LYS A 33 -20.21 -22.59 -1.64
CA LYS A 33 -21.37 -22.01 -0.95
C LYS A 33 -21.92 -20.83 -1.74
N ILE A 34 -23.24 -20.66 -1.69
CA ILE A 34 -23.87 -19.46 -2.23
C ILE A 34 -23.61 -18.30 -1.26
N THR A 35 -22.98 -17.23 -1.75
CA THR A 35 -22.64 -16.04 -0.95
C THR A 35 -23.50 -14.83 -1.32
N GLY A 36 -24.08 -14.84 -2.52
CA GLY A 36 -24.92 -13.76 -3.01
C GLY A 36 -25.85 -14.22 -4.11
N VAL A 37 -26.67 -13.28 -4.57
CA VAL A 37 -27.50 -13.42 -5.76
C VAL A 37 -27.47 -12.13 -6.55
N GLU A 38 -27.64 -12.24 -7.86
CA GLU A 38 -27.92 -11.10 -8.74
C GLU A 38 -29.42 -11.06 -9.06
N ALA A 39 -30.04 -9.91 -8.82
CA ALA A 39 -31.44 -9.64 -9.15
C ALA A 39 -31.55 -9.18 -10.61
N LEU A 40 -32.21 -10.01 -11.41
CA LEU A 40 -32.39 -9.82 -12.84
C LEU A 40 -33.87 -9.62 -13.15
N ILE A 41 -34.20 -8.44 -13.65
CA ILE A 41 -35.57 -8.11 -14.04
C ILE A 41 -36.04 -9.00 -15.21
N ARG A 42 -37.32 -9.34 -15.18
CA ARG A 42 -38.07 -9.97 -16.26
C ARG A 42 -39.40 -9.24 -16.42
N TRP A 43 -39.91 -9.20 -17.64
CA TRP A 43 -41.21 -8.61 -17.94
C TRP A 43 -42.17 -9.69 -18.43
N GLU A 44 -43.17 -10.01 -17.61
CA GLU A 44 -44.26 -10.91 -17.96
C GLU A 44 -45.26 -10.19 -18.86
N HIS A 45 -44.92 -10.05 -20.14
CA HIS A 45 -45.74 -9.31 -21.10
C HIS A 45 -47.01 -10.10 -21.44
N PRO A 46 -48.22 -9.51 -21.37
CA PRO A 46 -49.49 -10.22 -21.58
C PRO A 46 -49.59 -10.99 -22.89
N GLU A 47 -49.07 -10.43 -24.00
CA GLU A 47 -49.09 -11.06 -25.31
C GLU A 47 -47.83 -11.84 -25.70
N GLN A 48 -46.63 -11.39 -25.28
CA GLN A 48 -45.35 -11.96 -25.71
C GLN A 48 -44.77 -12.98 -24.72
N GLY A 49 -45.37 -13.10 -23.54
CA GLY A 49 -44.84 -13.89 -22.44
C GLY A 49 -43.62 -13.24 -21.80
N LEU A 50 -42.76 -14.06 -21.21
CA LEU A 50 -41.59 -13.62 -20.45
C LEU A 50 -40.52 -12.98 -21.36
N LEU A 51 -40.31 -11.68 -21.22
CA LEU A 51 -39.27 -10.92 -21.90
C LEU A 51 -38.03 -10.71 -21.01
N THR A 52 -36.84 -10.84 -21.61
CA THR A 52 -35.55 -10.61 -20.95
C THR A 52 -35.13 -9.14 -21.03
N PRO A 53 -34.23 -8.67 -20.12
CA PRO A 53 -33.76 -7.28 -20.09
C PRO A 53 -33.28 -6.76 -21.44
N THR A 54 -32.53 -7.58 -22.18
CA THR A 54 -32.00 -7.24 -23.53
C THR A 54 -33.08 -6.85 -24.55
N GLN A 55 -34.34 -7.25 -24.33
CA GLN A 55 -35.45 -6.97 -25.24
C GLN A 55 -36.15 -5.64 -24.97
N PHE A 56 -36.06 -5.09 -23.74
CA PHE A 56 -36.83 -3.90 -23.34
C PHE A 56 -36.03 -2.81 -22.63
N ILE A 57 -34.88 -3.13 -22.00
CA ILE A 57 -34.03 -2.14 -21.32
C ILE A 57 -33.52 -1.06 -22.28
N PRO A 58 -33.06 -1.36 -23.52
CA PRO A 58 -32.66 -0.30 -24.46
C PRO A 58 -33.77 0.72 -24.72
N LEU A 59 -35.02 0.24 -24.85
CA LEU A 59 -36.19 1.10 -25.02
C LEU A 59 -36.50 1.89 -23.74
N ALA A 60 -36.40 1.25 -22.57
CA ALA A 60 -36.57 1.91 -21.27
C ALA A 60 -35.57 3.06 -21.08
N GLU A 61 -34.32 2.86 -21.51
CA GLU A 61 -33.29 3.88 -21.49
C GLU A 61 -33.64 5.02 -22.44
N GLU A 62 -33.90 4.74 -23.72
CA GLU A 62 -34.27 5.75 -24.72
C GLU A 62 -35.43 6.64 -24.27
N THR A 63 -36.42 6.06 -23.59
CA THR A 63 -37.66 6.71 -23.16
C THR A 63 -37.63 7.28 -21.74
N ASN A 64 -36.48 7.19 -21.05
CA ASN A 64 -36.29 7.57 -19.62
C ASN A 64 -37.14 6.77 -18.61
N LEU A 65 -37.83 5.70 -19.04
CA LEU A 65 -38.54 4.79 -18.14
C LEU A 65 -37.60 3.92 -17.31
N ILE A 66 -36.31 3.88 -17.66
CA ILE A 66 -35.31 3.13 -16.90
C ILE A 66 -35.17 3.60 -15.45
N SER A 67 -35.40 4.89 -15.16
CA SER A 67 -35.27 5.42 -13.80
C SER A 67 -36.35 4.88 -12.85
N PRO A 68 -37.67 5.00 -13.15
CA PRO A 68 -38.70 4.41 -12.29
C PRO A 68 -38.66 2.87 -12.26
N ILE A 69 -38.24 2.22 -13.35
CA ILE A 69 -38.02 0.76 -13.36
C ILE A 69 -36.86 0.40 -12.41
N GLY A 70 -35.74 1.13 -12.48
CA GLY A 70 -34.58 0.89 -11.62
C GLY A 70 -34.89 1.10 -10.13
N GLU A 71 -35.69 2.12 -9.78
CA GLU A 71 -36.15 2.32 -8.41
C GLU A 71 -37.02 1.15 -7.94
N TRP A 72 -37.95 0.69 -8.79
CA TRP A 72 -38.77 -0.48 -8.50
C TRP A 72 -37.92 -1.76 -8.32
N VAL A 73 -36.91 -1.97 -9.16
CA VAL A 73 -35.98 -3.12 -9.05
C VAL A 73 -35.24 -3.06 -7.72
N LEU A 74 -34.62 -1.93 -7.37
CA LEU A 74 -33.88 -1.76 -6.11
C LEU A 74 -34.77 -2.04 -4.90
N ARG A 75 -35.96 -1.43 -4.86
CA ARG A 75 -36.92 -1.59 -3.78
C ARG A 75 -37.39 -3.04 -3.64
N THR A 76 -37.70 -3.69 -4.76
CA THR A 76 -38.16 -5.08 -4.77
C THR A 76 -37.05 -6.05 -4.38
N ALA A 77 -35.82 -5.83 -4.85
CA ALA A 77 -34.66 -6.63 -4.49
C ALA A 77 -34.33 -6.51 -2.99
N CYS A 78 -34.34 -5.29 -2.44
CA CYS A 78 -34.10 -5.06 -1.01
C CYS A 78 -35.19 -5.70 -0.15
N THR A 79 -36.46 -5.54 -0.54
CA THR A 79 -37.62 -6.15 0.14
C THR A 79 -37.52 -7.68 0.12
N GLN A 80 -37.17 -8.27 -1.03
CA GLN A 80 -37.04 -9.72 -1.15
C GLN A 80 -35.89 -10.25 -0.29
N SER A 81 -34.73 -9.57 -0.29
CA SER A 81 -33.58 -9.95 0.54
C SER A 81 -33.96 -9.93 2.02
N LYS A 82 -34.67 -8.89 2.47
CA LYS A 82 -35.14 -8.80 3.84
C LYS A 82 -36.16 -9.89 4.17
N ALA A 83 -37.12 -10.15 3.27
CA ALA A 83 -38.11 -11.21 3.45
C ALA A 83 -37.47 -12.60 3.59
N TRP A 84 -36.40 -12.87 2.83
CA TRP A 84 -35.62 -14.11 3.00
C TRP A 84 -34.93 -14.18 4.36
N GLN A 85 -34.31 -13.09 4.82
CA GLN A 85 -33.68 -13.06 6.15
C GLN A 85 -34.70 -13.28 7.27
N ASP A 86 -35.87 -12.64 7.18
CA ASP A 86 -36.94 -12.76 8.17
C ASP A 86 -37.59 -14.15 8.17
N ALA A 87 -37.57 -14.83 7.02
CA ALA A 87 -37.96 -16.25 6.90
C ALA A 87 -36.89 -17.23 7.40
N GLY A 88 -35.73 -16.76 7.86
CA GLY A 88 -34.63 -17.58 8.36
C GLY A 88 -33.74 -18.19 7.27
N ALA A 89 -33.81 -17.70 6.04
CA ALA A 89 -32.89 -18.10 4.98
C ALA A 89 -31.47 -17.56 5.26
N PRO A 90 -30.43 -18.19 4.67
CA PRO A 90 -29.07 -17.66 4.75
C PRO A 90 -29.00 -16.20 4.29
N THR A 91 -28.16 -15.42 4.96
CA THR A 91 -27.95 -14.04 4.57
C THR A 91 -27.07 -13.97 3.32
N LEU A 92 -27.64 -13.45 2.24
CA LEU A 92 -26.98 -13.34 0.93
C LEU A 92 -26.80 -11.88 0.56
N ILE A 93 -25.70 -11.57 -0.14
CA ILE A 93 -25.52 -10.27 -0.78
C ILE A 93 -26.47 -10.20 -1.98
N MET A 94 -27.31 -9.17 -2.03
CA MET A 94 -28.25 -8.89 -3.11
C MET A 94 -27.62 -7.89 -4.06
N ALA A 95 -27.28 -8.32 -5.27
CA ALA A 95 -26.76 -7.45 -6.31
C ALA A 95 -27.85 -6.93 -7.24
N VAL A 96 -27.74 -5.65 -7.59
CA VAL A 96 -28.66 -4.96 -8.50
C VAL A 96 -27.87 -4.16 -9.53
N ASN A 97 -28.18 -4.39 -10.80
CA ASN A 97 -27.62 -3.63 -11.93
C ASN A 97 -28.14 -2.20 -11.95
N LEU A 98 -27.23 -1.24 -12.15
CA LEU A 98 -27.58 0.17 -12.31
C LEU A 98 -27.47 0.62 -13.75
N SER A 99 -28.46 1.40 -14.19
CA SER A 99 -28.36 2.14 -15.44
C SER A 99 -27.54 3.43 -15.25
N VAL A 100 -26.85 3.84 -16.31
CA VAL A 100 -26.08 5.09 -16.33
C VAL A 100 -26.96 6.29 -16.04
N ARG A 101 -28.19 6.31 -16.59
CA ARG A 101 -29.13 7.42 -16.41
C ARG A 101 -29.60 7.55 -14.96
N GLN A 102 -29.93 6.43 -14.32
CA GLN A 102 -30.38 6.40 -12.92
C GLN A 102 -29.25 6.84 -11.97
N PHE A 103 -28.05 6.31 -12.16
CA PHE A 103 -26.90 6.58 -11.29
C PHE A 103 -26.54 8.07 -11.19
N TYR A 104 -26.71 8.79 -12.29
CA TYR A 104 -26.35 10.20 -12.40
C TYR A 104 -27.47 11.18 -12.03
N GLN A 105 -28.61 10.67 -11.54
CA GLN A 105 -29.66 11.52 -10.98
C GLN A 105 -29.17 12.18 -9.68
N PRO A 106 -29.46 13.48 -9.47
CA PRO A 106 -28.97 14.22 -8.30
C PRO A 106 -29.37 13.61 -6.95
N ASP A 107 -30.53 12.97 -6.90
CA ASP A 107 -31.17 12.38 -5.73
C ASP A 107 -30.97 10.86 -5.61
N PHE A 108 -30.12 10.26 -6.46
CA PHE A 108 -29.95 8.80 -6.49
C PHE A 108 -29.52 8.21 -5.14
N VAL A 109 -28.50 8.80 -4.50
CA VAL A 109 -27.99 8.31 -3.21
C VAL A 109 -29.04 8.42 -2.11
N GLU A 110 -29.77 9.54 -2.06
CA GLU A 110 -30.87 9.76 -1.12
C GLU A 110 -32.00 8.75 -1.34
N SER A 111 -32.35 8.47 -2.60
CA SER A 111 -33.34 7.45 -2.96
C SER A 111 -32.92 6.06 -2.47
N VAL A 112 -31.65 5.67 -2.66
CA VAL A 112 -31.13 4.39 -2.17
C VAL A 112 -31.17 4.31 -0.64
N GLU A 113 -30.77 5.38 0.06
CA GLU A 113 -30.83 5.46 1.52
C GLU A 113 -32.28 5.31 2.04
N ASN A 114 -33.24 5.99 1.41
CA ASN A 114 -34.66 5.88 1.74
C ASN A 114 -35.18 4.46 1.52
N ILE A 115 -34.83 3.81 0.40
CA ILE A 115 -35.22 2.42 0.13
C ILE A 115 -34.66 1.47 1.19
N LEU A 116 -33.39 1.62 1.58
CA LEU A 116 -32.78 0.79 2.62
C LEU A 116 -33.48 1.01 3.98
N HIS A 117 -33.81 2.25 4.32
CA HIS A 117 -34.54 2.56 5.55
C HIS A 117 -35.97 1.98 5.54
N GLU A 118 -36.70 2.12 4.44
CA GLU A 118 -38.07 1.60 4.30
C GLU A 118 -38.14 0.07 4.32
N THR A 119 -37.18 -0.59 3.67
CA THR A 119 -37.11 -2.06 3.62
C THR A 119 -36.47 -2.66 4.87
N GLY A 120 -35.68 -1.89 5.62
CA GLY A 120 -34.94 -2.36 6.78
C GLY A 120 -33.78 -3.31 6.43
N LEU A 121 -33.33 -3.33 5.18
CA LEU A 121 -32.16 -4.10 4.77
C LEU A 121 -30.88 -3.41 5.25
N VAL A 122 -29.98 -4.16 5.90
CA VAL A 122 -28.68 -3.61 6.29
C VAL A 122 -27.87 -3.33 5.01
N PRO A 123 -27.27 -2.13 4.85
CA PRO A 123 -26.61 -1.71 3.61
C PRO A 123 -25.52 -2.67 3.10
N SER A 124 -24.81 -3.35 4.01
CA SER A 124 -23.76 -4.32 3.65
C SER A 124 -24.24 -5.56 2.90
N TYR A 125 -25.55 -5.78 2.83
CA TYR A 125 -26.17 -6.86 2.05
C TYR A 125 -26.70 -6.38 0.70
N LEU A 126 -26.52 -5.12 0.35
CA LEU A 126 -26.79 -4.60 -0.99
C LEU A 126 -25.46 -4.42 -1.73
N GLU A 127 -25.42 -4.91 -2.95
CA GLU A 127 -24.37 -4.67 -3.93
C GLU A 127 -24.97 -3.94 -5.12
N LEU A 128 -24.32 -2.87 -5.57
CA LEU A 128 -24.71 -2.13 -6.75
C LEU A 128 -23.69 -2.36 -7.85
N GLU A 129 -24.16 -2.85 -8.99
CA GLU A 129 -23.31 -3.16 -10.14
C GLU A 129 -23.33 -1.98 -11.11
N ILE A 130 -22.15 -1.43 -11.39
CA ILE A 130 -21.95 -0.33 -12.35
C ILE A 130 -21.19 -0.86 -13.56
N THR A 131 -21.47 -0.34 -14.75
CA THR A 131 -20.75 -0.77 -15.95
C THR A 131 -19.42 -0.02 -16.12
N GLU A 132 -18.48 -0.63 -16.82
CA GLU A 132 -17.20 -0.02 -17.16
C GLU A 132 -17.36 1.36 -17.84
N TYR A 133 -18.38 1.52 -18.68
CA TYR A 133 -18.66 2.79 -19.38
C TYR A 133 -18.91 3.96 -18.41
N MET A 134 -19.55 3.70 -17.26
CA MET A 134 -19.84 4.74 -16.27
C MET A 134 -18.56 5.37 -15.70
N THR A 135 -17.45 4.65 -15.73
CA THR A 135 -16.16 5.08 -15.18
C THR A 135 -15.42 6.09 -16.06
N MET A 136 -15.88 6.36 -17.27
CA MET A 136 -15.26 7.36 -18.16
C MET A 136 -15.30 8.79 -17.58
N GLU A 137 -16.28 9.10 -16.72
CA GLU A 137 -16.39 10.39 -16.02
C GLU A 137 -15.95 10.29 -14.54
N ILE A 138 -14.69 9.90 -14.28
CA ILE A 138 -14.15 9.70 -12.92
C ILE A 138 -14.49 10.81 -11.92
N VAL A 139 -14.37 12.07 -12.36
CA VAL A 139 -14.59 13.25 -11.52
C VAL A 139 -16.02 13.29 -10.98
N ARG A 140 -16.98 12.72 -11.72
CA ARG A 140 -18.39 12.70 -11.38
C ARG A 140 -18.80 11.44 -10.61
N ILE A 141 -18.29 10.27 -11.00
CA ILE A 141 -18.66 8.99 -10.38
C ILE A 141 -18.04 8.77 -9.00
N VAL A 142 -16.78 9.16 -8.79
CA VAL A 142 -16.06 8.90 -7.52
C VAL A 142 -16.78 9.51 -6.30
N PRO A 143 -17.27 10.77 -6.34
CA PRO A 143 -18.04 11.33 -5.22
C PRO A 143 -19.30 10.52 -4.89
N ILE A 144 -20.04 10.06 -5.91
CA ILE A 144 -21.28 9.28 -5.74
C ILE A 144 -20.95 7.92 -5.12
N LEU A 145 -19.95 7.22 -5.65
CA LEU A 145 -19.52 5.94 -5.10
C LEU A 145 -19.06 6.06 -3.65
N ARG A 146 -18.29 7.11 -3.30
CA ARG A 146 -17.89 7.34 -1.91
C ARG A 146 -19.09 7.55 -0.98
N GLN A 147 -20.13 8.24 -1.42
CA GLN A 147 -21.36 8.39 -0.63
C GLN A 147 -22.05 7.04 -0.42
N LEU A 148 -22.20 6.22 -1.47
CA LEU A 148 -22.78 4.87 -1.36
C LEU A 148 -21.93 3.96 -0.45
N LYS A 149 -20.60 4.03 -0.55
CA LYS A 149 -19.67 3.33 0.34
C LYS A 149 -19.80 3.77 1.79
N ASN A 150 -20.02 5.06 2.05
CA ASN A 150 -20.25 5.57 3.40
C ASN A 150 -21.55 5.05 4.02
N LEU A 151 -22.56 4.71 3.21
CA LEU A 151 -23.75 3.99 3.69
C LEU A 151 -23.44 2.53 4.06
N GLY A 152 -22.32 1.97 3.58
CA GLY A 152 -21.91 0.58 3.79
C GLY A 152 -22.29 -0.36 2.64
N ILE A 153 -22.71 0.18 1.50
CA ILE A 153 -23.10 -0.59 0.30
C ILE A 153 -21.84 -1.14 -0.39
N LYS A 154 -21.95 -2.34 -0.97
CA LYS A 154 -20.90 -2.90 -1.83
C LYS A 154 -21.04 -2.38 -3.27
N ILE A 155 -19.94 -2.12 -3.94
CA ILE A 155 -19.92 -1.68 -5.34
C ILE A 155 -19.16 -2.70 -6.18
N SER A 156 -19.76 -3.18 -7.25
CA SER A 156 -19.10 -4.03 -8.23
C SER A 156 -18.99 -3.35 -9.59
N LEU A 157 -17.90 -3.62 -10.29
CA LEU A 157 -17.66 -3.15 -11.65
C LEU A 157 -17.94 -4.29 -12.62
N ASP A 158 -18.94 -4.10 -13.47
CA ASP A 158 -19.37 -5.04 -14.47
C ASP A 158 -18.74 -4.80 -15.86
N ASP A 159 -18.80 -5.82 -16.71
CA ASP A 159 -18.27 -5.84 -18.08
C ASP A 159 -16.76 -5.55 -18.18
N PHE A 160 -15.99 -5.84 -17.12
CA PHE A 160 -14.59 -5.42 -17.06
C PHE A 160 -13.74 -6.07 -18.16
N GLY A 161 -13.09 -5.23 -18.96
CA GLY A 161 -12.19 -5.64 -20.04
C GLY A 161 -12.81 -5.56 -21.44
N ILE A 162 -14.10 -5.25 -21.55
CA ILE A 162 -14.77 -4.98 -22.83
C ILE A 162 -14.63 -3.51 -23.23
N GLY A 163 -14.42 -2.61 -22.26
CA GLY A 163 -14.40 -1.17 -22.46
C GLY A 163 -13.00 -0.54 -22.64
N TYR A 164 -12.99 0.79 -22.60
CA TYR A 164 -11.81 1.64 -22.80
C TYR A 164 -11.16 2.12 -21.50
N SER A 165 -11.42 1.49 -20.36
CA SER A 165 -10.88 1.98 -19.08
C SER A 165 -9.38 1.83 -19.02
N SER A 166 -8.71 2.97 -18.85
CA SER A 166 -7.30 2.94 -18.49
C SER A 166 -7.15 2.38 -17.07
N LEU A 167 -6.17 1.49 -16.86
CA LEU A 167 -5.79 1.01 -15.52
C LEU A 167 -5.52 2.16 -14.53
N TYR A 168 -5.17 3.35 -15.04
CA TYR A 168 -4.99 4.56 -14.27
C TYR A 168 -6.28 5.02 -13.58
N ASN A 169 -7.40 4.98 -14.30
CA ASN A 169 -8.71 5.36 -13.79
C ASN A 169 -9.17 4.42 -12.67
N PHE A 170 -8.88 3.12 -12.83
CA PHE A 170 -9.28 2.10 -11.88
C PHE A 170 -8.73 2.31 -10.47
N LYS A 171 -7.50 2.82 -10.33
CA LYS A 171 -6.83 3.01 -9.03
C LYS A 171 -7.61 3.91 -8.06
N GLU A 172 -8.39 4.86 -8.58
CA GLU A 172 -9.12 5.85 -7.77
C GLU A 172 -10.57 5.45 -7.47
N LEU A 173 -11.05 4.34 -8.06
CA LEU A 173 -12.43 3.89 -7.92
C LEU A 173 -12.62 3.11 -6.61
N PRO A 174 -13.53 3.53 -5.72
CA PRO A 174 -13.78 2.83 -4.46
C PRO A 174 -14.76 1.66 -4.69
N ILE A 175 -14.26 0.59 -5.32
CA ILE A 175 -15.04 -0.63 -5.60
C ILE A 175 -14.59 -1.80 -4.72
N ASP A 176 -15.47 -2.78 -4.54
CA ASP A 176 -15.22 -3.99 -3.75
C ASP A 176 -15.05 -5.23 -4.63
N ILE A 177 -15.65 -5.23 -5.82
CA ILE A 177 -15.76 -6.39 -6.69
C ILE A 177 -15.49 -6.02 -8.16
N ILE A 178 -14.80 -6.89 -8.90
CA ILE A 178 -14.70 -6.87 -10.37
C ILE A 178 -15.40 -8.09 -10.93
N LYS A 179 -16.24 -7.90 -11.95
CA LYS A 179 -16.87 -8.99 -12.69
C LYS A 179 -16.14 -9.21 -14.02
N ILE A 180 -15.73 -10.44 -14.27
CA ILE A 180 -15.13 -10.89 -15.54
C ILE A 180 -16.28 -11.27 -16.47
N ASP A 181 -16.41 -10.54 -17.57
CA ASP A 181 -17.47 -10.78 -18.54
C ASP A 181 -17.43 -12.20 -19.13
N GLN A 182 -18.64 -12.72 -19.37
CA GLN A 182 -18.86 -14.05 -19.94
C GLN A 182 -18.16 -14.27 -21.28
N CYS A 183 -17.89 -13.25 -22.10
CA CYS A 183 -17.21 -13.41 -23.39
C CYS A 183 -15.78 -13.93 -23.22
N PHE A 184 -15.10 -13.56 -22.14
CA PHE A 184 -13.75 -14.05 -21.83
C PHE A 184 -13.82 -15.45 -21.22
N VAL A 185 -14.76 -15.69 -20.29
CA VAL A 185 -14.94 -16.99 -19.64
C VAL A 185 -15.34 -18.07 -20.64
N ASN A 186 -16.22 -17.74 -21.58
CA ASN A 186 -16.67 -18.66 -22.64
C ASN A 186 -15.51 -19.16 -23.51
N ASN A 187 -14.53 -18.30 -23.78
CA ASN A 187 -13.43 -18.62 -24.70
C ASN A 187 -12.12 -19.01 -24.00
N CYS A 188 -12.02 -18.92 -22.67
CA CYS A 188 -10.76 -19.11 -21.93
C CYS A 188 -10.11 -20.49 -22.09
N LEU A 189 -10.86 -21.52 -22.47
CA LEU A 189 -10.34 -22.87 -22.68
C LEU A 189 -9.73 -23.08 -24.08
N VAL A 190 -10.12 -22.26 -25.05
CA VAL A 190 -9.76 -22.44 -26.47
C VAL A 190 -8.92 -21.28 -27.02
N ASN A 191 -9.01 -20.10 -26.42
CA ASN A 191 -8.26 -18.91 -26.81
C ASN A 191 -7.27 -18.52 -25.71
N MET A 192 -5.97 -18.64 -26.01
CA MET A 192 -4.91 -18.26 -25.07
C MET A 192 -4.94 -16.78 -24.68
N LYS A 193 -5.42 -15.89 -25.56
CA LYS A 193 -5.55 -14.46 -25.24
C LYS A 193 -6.59 -14.26 -24.14
N ASP A 194 -7.78 -14.83 -24.32
CA ASP A 194 -8.87 -14.70 -23.34
C ASP A 194 -8.49 -15.37 -22.01
N ALA A 195 -7.82 -16.52 -22.07
CA ALA A 195 -7.25 -17.17 -20.88
C ALA A 195 -6.25 -16.25 -20.14
N THR A 196 -5.44 -15.50 -20.87
CA THR A 196 -4.47 -14.56 -20.29
C THR A 196 -5.17 -13.34 -19.69
N ILE A 197 -6.21 -12.84 -20.35
CA ILE A 197 -7.03 -11.72 -19.84
C ILE A 197 -7.69 -12.12 -18.52
N VAL A 198 -8.36 -13.29 -18.46
CA VAL A 198 -8.98 -13.79 -17.22
C VAL A 198 -7.97 -13.86 -16.07
N LYS A 199 -6.79 -14.44 -16.32
CA LYS A 199 -5.72 -14.53 -15.29
C LYS A 199 -5.23 -13.15 -14.84
N ALA A 200 -5.07 -12.22 -15.77
CA ALA A 200 -4.62 -10.87 -15.47
C ALA A 200 -5.66 -10.12 -14.62
N ILE A 201 -6.96 -10.27 -14.91
CA ILE A 201 -8.04 -9.66 -14.12
C ILE A 201 -8.06 -10.22 -12.70
N ILE A 202 -7.95 -11.55 -12.54
CA ILE A 202 -7.91 -12.19 -11.21
C ILE A 202 -6.73 -11.65 -10.40
N ALA A 203 -5.52 -11.66 -10.99
CA ALA A 203 -4.34 -11.15 -10.33
C ALA A 203 -4.46 -9.66 -9.96
N LEU A 204 -5.02 -8.84 -10.86
CA LEU A 204 -5.24 -7.42 -10.60
C LEU A 204 -6.20 -7.18 -9.43
N GLY A 205 -7.32 -7.91 -9.37
CA GLY A 205 -8.26 -7.82 -8.25
C GLY A 205 -7.58 -8.14 -6.93
N HIS A 206 -6.82 -9.24 -6.87
CA HIS A 206 -6.08 -9.65 -5.67
C HIS A 206 -4.98 -8.66 -5.25
N GLU A 207 -4.28 -8.03 -6.21
CA GLU A 207 -3.30 -6.98 -5.90
C GLU A 207 -3.95 -5.71 -5.35
N LEU A 208 -5.21 -5.46 -5.68
CA LEU A 208 -5.96 -4.28 -5.25
C LEU A 208 -6.89 -4.56 -4.06
N ASN A 209 -6.86 -5.78 -3.51
CA ASN A 209 -7.76 -6.27 -2.45
C ASN A 209 -9.26 -6.15 -2.84
N VAL A 210 -9.56 -6.48 -4.09
CA VAL A 210 -10.89 -6.47 -4.68
C VAL A 210 -11.28 -7.91 -5.04
N GLU A 211 -12.48 -8.34 -4.67
CA GLU A 211 -12.99 -9.68 -4.98
C GLU A 211 -13.26 -9.80 -6.49
N VAL A 212 -13.06 -10.99 -7.07
CA VAL A 212 -13.28 -11.22 -8.50
C VAL A 212 -14.38 -12.25 -8.73
N VAL A 213 -15.41 -11.86 -9.48
CA VAL A 213 -16.53 -12.72 -9.89
C VAL A 213 -16.37 -13.09 -11.36
N ALA A 214 -16.37 -14.38 -11.69
CA ALA A 214 -16.41 -14.84 -13.08
C ALA A 214 -17.85 -15.12 -13.53
N GLU A 215 -18.25 -14.54 -14.66
CA GLU A 215 -19.58 -14.72 -15.23
C GLU A 215 -19.65 -15.76 -16.34
N GLY A 216 -20.85 -16.29 -16.61
CA GLY A 216 -21.07 -17.19 -17.74
C GLY A 216 -20.37 -18.55 -17.60
N ILE A 217 -20.23 -19.07 -16.38
CA ILE A 217 -19.70 -20.43 -16.17
C ILE A 217 -20.75 -21.45 -16.62
N GLU A 218 -20.50 -22.12 -17.74
CA GLU A 218 -21.40 -23.11 -18.36
C GLU A 218 -20.86 -24.54 -18.33
N SER A 219 -19.54 -24.72 -18.17
CA SER A 219 -18.90 -26.05 -18.15
C SER A 219 -18.03 -26.30 -16.92
N LYS A 220 -17.86 -27.59 -16.62
CA LYS A 220 -16.96 -28.07 -15.56
C LYS A 220 -15.51 -27.64 -15.81
N GLU A 221 -15.08 -27.66 -17.07
CA GLU A 221 -13.73 -27.28 -17.45
C GLU A 221 -13.45 -25.79 -17.19
N GLN A 222 -14.44 -24.91 -17.42
CA GLN A 222 -14.35 -23.49 -17.10
C GLN A 222 -14.25 -23.29 -15.57
N LEU A 223 -15.08 -23.99 -14.80
CA LEU A 223 -15.02 -23.95 -13.33
C LEU A 223 -13.63 -24.38 -12.82
N ILE A 224 -13.11 -25.50 -13.30
CA ILE A 224 -11.79 -26.00 -12.92
C ILE A 224 -10.70 -24.99 -13.28
N PHE A 225 -10.76 -24.40 -14.48
CA PHE A 225 -9.81 -23.36 -14.90
C PHE A 225 -9.84 -22.15 -13.95
N LEU A 226 -11.02 -21.64 -13.61
CA LEU A 226 -11.17 -20.50 -12.71
C LEU A 226 -10.66 -20.82 -11.30
N GLN A 227 -10.97 -22.01 -10.78
CA GLN A 227 -10.46 -22.48 -9.50
C GLN A 227 -8.92 -22.64 -9.51
N GLN A 228 -8.35 -23.16 -10.59
CA GLN A 228 -6.90 -23.28 -10.71
C GLN A 228 -6.20 -21.92 -10.71
N ASN A 229 -6.86 -20.87 -11.16
CA ASN A 229 -6.33 -19.50 -11.12
C ASN A 229 -6.82 -18.71 -9.91
N LEU A 230 -7.38 -19.38 -8.90
CA LEU A 230 -7.81 -18.80 -7.62
C LEU A 230 -8.87 -17.69 -7.73
N CYS A 231 -9.74 -17.74 -8.75
CA CYS A 231 -10.89 -16.82 -8.80
C CYS A 231 -11.78 -16.98 -7.55
N ASP A 232 -12.31 -15.87 -7.02
CA ASP A 232 -12.99 -15.84 -5.72
C ASP A 232 -14.44 -16.35 -5.83
N LEU A 233 -15.22 -15.74 -6.73
CA LEU A 233 -16.65 -15.98 -6.90
C LEU A 233 -16.96 -16.35 -8.35
N GLY A 234 -18.09 -17.04 -8.57
CA GLY A 234 -18.55 -17.36 -9.91
C GLY A 234 -20.06 -17.50 -10.04
N GLN A 235 -20.56 -17.17 -11.22
CA GLN A 235 -21.95 -17.32 -11.61
C GLN A 235 -22.10 -17.86 -13.04
N GLY A 236 -23.16 -18.62 -13.29
CA GLY A 236 -23.41 -19.17 -14.61
C GLY A 236 -24.35 -20.37 -14.62
N TYR A 237 -24.71 -20.81 -15.83
CA TYR A 237 -25.72 -21.84 -16.06
C TYR A 237 -25.27 -23.24 -15.68
N LEU A 238 -23.98 -23.46 -15.43
CA LEU A 238 -23.48 -24.68 -14.81
C LEU A 238 -24.16 -24.90 -13.45
N PHE A 239 -24.37 -23.83 -12.68
CA PHE A 239 -24.95 -23.89 -11.33
C PHE A 239 -26.47 -23.74 -11.39
N SER A 240 -26.94 -22.64 -11.96
CA SER A 240 -28.36 -22.36 -12.11
C SER A 240 -28.57 -21.23 -13.10
N LYS A 241 -29.67 -21.32 -13.85
CA LYS A 241 -30.26 -20.15 -14.51
C LYS A 241 -30.86 -19.22 -13.43
N PRO A 242 -31.17 -17.96 -13.76
CA PRO A 242 -31.95 -17.10 -12.87
C PRO A 242 -33.30 -17.75 -12.54
N LEU A 243 -33.68 -17.76 -11.26
CA LEU A 243 -34.89 -18.42 -10.76
C LEU A 243 -35.83 -17.43 -10.08
N PRO A 244 -37.16 -17.62 -10.13
CA PRO A 244 -38.07 -16.83 -9.30
C PRO A 244 -37.83 -17.12 -7.81
N PRO A 245 -38.21 -16.21 -6.90
CA PRO A 245 -37.79 -16.28 -5.50
C PRO A 245 -38.23 -17.55 -4.75
N SER A 246 -39.39 -18.12 -5.09
CA SER A 246 -39.87 -19.37 -4.50
C SER A 246 -39.05 -20.59 -4.94
N GLU A 247 -38.71 -20.67 -6.22
CA GLU A 247 -37.90 -21.77 -6.78
C GLU A 247 -36.44 -21.68 -6.31
N PHE A 248 -35.91 -20.47 -6.16
CA PHE A 248 -34.55 -20.25 -5.67
C PHE A 248 -34.31 -20.91 -4.31
N LEU A 249 -35.21 -20.71 -3.34
CA LEU A 249 -35.09 -21.30 -2.00
C LEU A 249 -35.16 -22.83 -2.03
N VAL A 250 -35.98 -23.40 -2.91
CA VAL A 250 -36.07 -24.86 -3.08
C VAL A 250 -34.80 -25.43 -3.72
N ALA A 251 -34.23 -24.72 -4.69
CA ALA A 251 -33.03 -25.12 -5.40
C ALA A 251 -31.74 -24.88 -4.61
N PHE A 252 -31.75 -24.04 -3.57
CA PHE A 252 -30.57 -23.58 -2.83
C PHE A 252 -29.58 -24.71 -2.48
N HIS A 253 -30.05 -25.75 -1.78
CA HIS A 253 -29.21 -26.88 -1.38
C HIS A 253 -28.79 -27.79 -2.54
N GLN A 254 -29.51 -27.78 -3.65
CA GLN A 254 -29.15 -28.55 -4.85
C GLN A 254 -28.02 -27.84 -5.61
N ILE A 255 -28.08 -26.51 -5.69
CA ILE A 255 -27.07 -25.66 -6.33
C ILE A 255 -25.71 -25.86 -5.65
N GLU A 256 -25.63 -25.80 -4.31
CA GLU A 256 -24.36 -26.01 -3.59
C GLU A 256 -23.76 -27.42 -3.81
N LYS A 257 -24.59 -28.43 -4.12
CA LYS A 257 -24.11 -29.79 -4.40
C LYS A 257 -23.47 -29.94 -5.78
N ILE A 258 -23.84 -29.11 -6.75
CA ILE A 258 -23.26 -29.14 -8.11
C ILE A 258 -21.76 -28.89 -8.02
N PHE A 259 -21.36 -27.91 -7.21
CA PHE A 259 -19.96 -27.59 -6.99
C PHE A 259 -19.17 -28.77 -6.44
N SER A 260 -19.73 -29.52 -5.48
CA SER A 260 -19.07 -30.71 -4.90
C SER A 260 -18.86 -31.85 -5.92
N ARG A 261 -19.66 -31.91 -6.99
CA ARG A 261 -19.57 -32.91 -8.05
C ARG A 261 -18.59 -32.49 -9.15
N ASP A 262 -18.65 -31.22 -9.54
CA ASP A 262 -18.03 -30.74 -10.76
C ASP A 262 -16.74 -29.92 -10.51
N GLY A 263 -16.54 -29.34 -9.32
CA GLY A 263 -15.37 -28.57 -8.96
C GLY A 263 -14.19 -29.38 -8.40
N ILE A 264 -13.06 -28.70 -8.19
CA ILE A 264 -11.94 -29.17 -7.38
C ILE A 264 -12.39 -29.17 -5.90
N PRO A 265 -12.12 -30.24 -5.13
CA PRO A 265 -12.47 -30.28 -3.70
C PRO A 265 -11.85 -29.12 -2.91
N SER A 266 -12.63 -28.51 -2.01
CA SER A 266 -12.22 -27.31 -1.25
C SER A 266 -10.92 -27.49 -0.46
N ALA A 267 -10.61 -28.71 -0.02
CA ALA A 267 -9.39 -29.02 0.71
C ALA A 267 -8.13 -28.79 -0.16
N LEU A 268 -8.17 -29.25 -1.42
CA LEU A 268 -7.05 -29.08 -2.36
C LEU A 268 -6.93 -27.62 -2.81
N PHE A 269 -8.07 -26.94 -2.99
CA PHE A 269 -8.10 -25.51 -3.30
C PHE A 269 -7.49 -24.68 -2.16
N ARG A 270 -7.89 -24.93 -0.91
CA ARG A 270 -7.36 -24.23 0.28
C ARG A 270 -5.87 -24.44 0.46
N GLU A 271 -5.37 -25.65 0.22
CA GLU A 271 -3.93 -25.92 0.28
C GLU A 271 -3.17 -25.08 -0.73
N LYS A 272 -3.66 -25.02 -1.98
CA LYS A 272 -3.07 -24.18 -3.02
C LYS A 272 -3.10 -22.69 -2.67
N TRP A 273 -4.24 -22.20 -2.18
CA TRP A 273 -4.41 -20.80 -1.78
C TRP A 273 -3.50 -20.44 -0.60
N LEU A 274 -3.35 -21.33 0.40
CA LEU A 274 -2.41 -21.16 1.51
C LEU A 274 -0.96 -21.11 1.05
N GLN A 275 -0.58 -21.95 0.08
CA GLN A 275 0.76 -21.93 -0.50
C GLN A 275 1.04 -20.62 -1.25
N GLU A 276 0.07 -20.14 -2.01
CA GLU A 276 0.19 -18.91 -2.80
C GLU A 276 0.20 -17.65 -1.91
N ALA A 277 -0.68 -17.60 -0.91
CA ALA A 277 -0.67 -16.56 0.13
C ALA A 277 0.66 -16.55 0.91
N LEU A 278 1.17 -17.73 1.31
CA LEU A 278 2.48 -17.84 1.95
C LEU A 278 3.61 -17.37 1.03
N HIS A 279 3.53 -17.66 -0.27
CA HIS A 279 4.50 -17.19 -1.25
C HIS A 279 4.46 -15.65 -1.38
N LYS A 280 3.27 -15.06 -1.50
CA LYS A 280 3.07 -13.61 -1.55
C LYS A 280 3.58 -12.92 -0.28
N THR A 281 3.19 -13.41 0.91
CA THR A 281 3.70 -12.88 2.19
C THR A 281 5.23 -12.98 2.28
N LYS A 282 5.85 -14.06 1.77
CA LYS A 282 7.30 -14.18 1.71
C LYS A 282 7.93 -13.15 0.77
N GLN A 283 7.32 -12.89 -0.39
CA GLN A 283 7.79 -11.87 -1.32
C GLN A 283 7.63 -10.45 -0.76
N GLU A 284 6.49 -10.13 -0.17
CA GLU A 284 6.23 -8.84 0.51
C GLU A 284 7.19 -8.63 1.68
N LEU A 285 7.46 -9.67 2.47
CA LEU A 285 8.47 -9.63 3.52
C LEU A 285 9.87 -9.37 2.92
N ALA A 286 10.23 -10.04 1.82
CA ALA A 286 11.50 -9.81 1.15
C ALA A 286 11.62 -8.36 0.62
N VAL A 287 10.54 -7.82 0.04
CA VAL A 287 10.48 -6.42 -0.42
C VAL A 287 10.56 -5.44 0.77
N THR A 288 9.85 -5.71 1.86
CA THR A 288 9.86 -4.87 3.07
C THR A 288 11.25 -4.86 3.71
N LEU A 289 11.91 -6.02 3.80
CA LEU A 289 13.30 -6.13 4.25
C LEU A 289 14.26 -5.37 3.32
N ARG A 290 14.01 -5.39 2.01
CA ARG A 290 14.77 -4.61 1.02
C ARG A 290 14.60 -3.10 1.17
N TYR A 291 13.44 -2.61 1.62
CA TYR A 291 13.21 -1.19 1.87
C TYR A 291 13.65 -0.70 3.26
N GLN A 292 14.11 -1.59 4.12
CA GLN A 292 14.79 -1.19 5.35
C GLN A 292 16.18 -0.63 4.96
N GLN A 293 16.51 0.59 5.40
CA GLN A 293 17.75 1.33 5.05
C GLN A 293 19.09 0.65 5.42
N GLY A 294 19.07 -0.61 5.85
CA GLY A 294 20.21 -1.40 6.27
C GLY A 294 20.33 -2.71 5.50
N MET A 295 21.11 -3.63 6.07
CA MET A 295 21.24 -5.00 5.61
C MET A 295 21.09 -5.92 6.81
N THR A 296 20.31 -6.97 6.69
CA THR A 296 20.19 -8.03 7.68
C THR A 296 20.84 -9.29 7.16
N PHE A 297 21.56 -10.00 8.02
CA PHE A 297 22.20 -11.25 7.68
C PHE A 297 22.12 -12.26 8.82
N LYS A 298 22.17 -13.54 8.48
CA LYS A 298 22.15 -14.65 9.42
C LYS A 298 23.35 -15.54 9.16
N LEU A 299 23.98 -15.99 10.25
CA LEU A 299 25.16 -16.82 10.26
C LEU A 299 24.87 -18.13 11.02
N THR A 300 25.36 -19.23 10.47
CA THR A 300 25.44 -20.52 11.16
C THR A 300 26.87 -21.06 11.07
N ARG A 301 27.23 -21.96 12.00
CA ARG A 301 28.53 -22.62 12.00
C ARG A 301 28.39 -24.06 11.51
N HIS A 302 29.08 -24.38 10.44
CA HIS A 302 29.15 -25.73 9.86
C HIS A 302 30.63 -26.13 9.72
N ASP A 303 31.00 -27.30 10.28
CA ASP A 303 32.37 -27.83 10.25
C ASP A 303 33.46 -26.84 10.68
N GLY A 304 33.15 -26.04 11.71
CA GLY A 304 34.07 -25.04 12.26
C GLY A 304 34.07 -23.69 11.52
N LYS A 305 33.37 -23.60 10.38
CA LYS A 305 33.34 -22.41 9.50
C LYS A 305 32.01 -21.66 9.57
N PHE A 306 32.05 -20.35 9.36
CA PHE A 306 30.84 -19.51 9.34
C PHE A 306 30.26 -19.43 7.94
N ILE A 307 28.98 -19.77 7.81
CA ILE A 307 28.24 -19.70 6.56
C ILE A 307 27.08 -18.71 6.72
N HIS A 308 26.98 -17.77 5.78
CA HIS A 308 25.83 -16.88 5.68
C HIS A 308 24.60 -17.65 5.16
N THR A 309 23.57 -17.82 5.98
CA THR A 309 22.34 -18.54 5.59
C THR A 309 21.21 -17.60 5.17
N LEU A 310 21.38 -16.29 5.43
CA LEU A 310 20.53 -15.21 4.94
C LEU A 310 21.39 -13.96 4.83
N CYS A 311 21.20 -13.17 3.77
CA CYS A 311 21.79 -11.84 3.66
C CYS A 311 20.95 -11.04 2.66
N ASP A 312 20.26 -10.01 3.10
CA ASP A 312 19.41 -9.17 2.25
C ASP A 312 19.26 -7.76 2.85
N GLY A 313 18.86 -6.78 2.02
CA GLY A 313 18.63 -5.38 2.40
C GLY A 313 19.28 -4.39 1.43
N GLU A 314 18.77 -3.16 1.38
CA GLU A 314 19.22 -2.10 0.45
C GLU A 314 20.75 -1.89 0.50
N LEU A 315 21.32 -1.95 1.70
CA LEU A 315 22.74 -1.72 1.92
C LEU A 315 23.63 -2.79 1.24
N LEU A 316 23.15 -4.02 1.10
CA LEU A 316 23.87 -5.10 0.40
C LEU A 316 24.07 -4.76 -1.09
N TYR A 317 22.99 -4.30 -1.73
CA TYR A 317 23.01 -3.91 -3.14
C TYR A 317 23.84 -2.65 -3.38
N ARG A 318 23.76 -1.65 -2.48
CA ARG A 318 24.59 -0.45 -2.55
C ARG A 318 26.08 -0.77 -2.38
N MET A 319 26.41 -1.81 -1.62
CA MET A 319 27.77 -2.36 -1.51
C MET A 319 28.23 -3.12 -2.77
N GLY A 320 27.36 -3.33 -3.75
CA GLY A 320 27.66 -4.03 -5.00
C GLY A 320 27.59 -5.56 -4.89
N LEU A 321 26.87 -6.08 -3.90
CA LEU A 321 26.68 -7.51 -3.67
C LEU A 321 25.21 -7.90 -3.89
N THR A 322 24.97 -9.17 -4.20
CA THR A 322 23.62 -9.77 -4.24
C THR A 322 23.50 -10.93 -3.25
N PRO A 323 22.27 -11.31 -2.82
CA PRO A 323 22.07 -12.45 -1.94
C PRO A 323 22.69 -13.75 -2.48
N GLU A 324 22.65 -14.00 -3.79
CA GLU A 324 23.22 -15.20 -4.43
C GLU A 324 24.75 -15.25 -4.33
N GLN A 325 25.40 -14.10 -4.18
CA GLN A 325 26.84 -14.02 -4.02
C GLN A 325 27.29 -14.31 -2.58
N VAL A 326 26.39 -14.17 -1.60
CA VAL A 326 26.70 -14.22 -0.16
C VAL A 326 26.09 -15.44 0.53
N VAL A 327 24.82 -15.74 0.25
CA VAL A 327 24.09 -16.84 0.89
C VAL A 327 24.68 -18.18 0.46
N GLY A 328 24.96 -19.02 1.45
CA GLY A 328 25.59 -20.32 1.29
C GLY A 328 27.12 -20.29 1.27
N LYS A 329 27.75 -19.11 1.44
CA LYS A 329 29.20 -18.95 1.37
C LYS A 329 29.82 -18.49 2.68
N GLU A 330 31.13 -18.71 2.78
CA GLU A 330 31.98 -18.18 3.83
C GLU A 330 32.43 -16.74 3.53
N PRO A 331 32.78 -15.93 4.56
CA PRO A 331 33.20 -14.53 4.37
C PRO A 331 34.34 -14.33 3.36
N HIS A 332 35.31 -15.24 3.30
CA HIS A 332 36.46 -15.12 2.38
C HIS A 332 36.13 -15.39 0.92
N GLU A 333 34.97 -16.00 0.63
CA GLU A 333 34.55 -16.28 -0.74
C GLU A 333 33.94 -15.07 -1.45
N PHE A 334 33.51 -14.04 -0.69
CA PHE A 334 32.89 -12.83 -1.24
C PHE A 334 33.51 -11.52 -0.71
N LEU A 335 34.47 -11.58 0.20
CA LEU A 335 35.22 -10.42 0.72
C LEU A 335 36.72 -10.61 0.57
N PRO A 336 37.51 -9.51 0.49
CA PRO A 336 38.96 -9.57 0.61
C PRO A 336 39.40 -10.31 1.90
N LEU A 337 40.48 -11.09 1.83
CA LEU A 337 40.97 -11.92 2.94
C LEU A 337 41.10 -11.14 4.26
N ASN A 338 41.71 -9.95 4.23
CA ASN A 338 41.88 -9.13 5.44
C ASN A 338 40.55 -8.72 6.07
N ASP A 339 39.54 -8.40 5.25
CA ASP A 339 38.21 -8.01 5.72
C ASP A 339 37.44 -9.23 6.25
N ALA A 340 37.58 -10.38 5.59
CA ALA A 340 36.99 -11.64 6.01
C ALA A 340 37.55 -12.10 7.36
N GLU A 341 38.87 -12.04 7.55
CA GLU A 341 39.52 -12.37 8.82
C GLU A 341 39.09 -11.42 9.93
N ARG A 342 39.09 -10.11 9.67
CA ARG A 342 38.63 -9.11 10.63
C ARG A 342 37.17 -9.34 11.04
N LYS A 343 36.27 -9.61 10.09
CA LYS A 343 34.86 -9.92 10.38
C LYS A 343 34.70 -11.19 11.20
N SER A 344 35.48 -12.22 10.89
CA SER A 344 35.40 -13.54 11.55
C SER A 344 35.67 -13.44 13.05
N GLN A 345 36.51 -12.51 13.49
CA GLN A 345 36.74 -12.27 14.93
C GLN A 345 35.47 -11.83 15.67
N TYR A 346 34.64 -10.99 15.05
CA TYR A 346 33.36 -10.56 15.63
C TYR A 346 32.32 -11.69 15.59
N TYR A 347 32.36 -12.53 14.56
CA TYR A 347 31.48 -13.70 14.47
C TYR A 347 31.79 -14.71 15.56
N GLU A 348 33.06 -14.97 15.85
CA GLU A 348 33.47 -15.84 16.97
C GLU A 348 33.02 -15.28 18.32
N ARG A 349 33.13 -13.96 18.54
CA ARG A 349 32.64 -13.32 19.76
C ARG A 349 31.13 -13.49 19.95
N ALA A 350 30.35 -13.21 18.91
CA ALA A 350 28.90 -13.38 18.94
C ALA A 350 28.52 -14.86 19.12
N TRP A 351 29.20 -15.77 18.42
CA TRP A 351 28.99 -17.21 18.56
C TRP A 351 29.39 -17.75 19.96
N GLY A 352 30.36 -17.10 20.61
CA GLY A 352 30.74 -17.35 22.00
C GLY A 352 29.70 -16.90 23.03
N GLY A 353 28.60 -16.25 22.60
CA GLY A 353 27.50 -15.83 23.46
C GLY A 353 27.54 -14.35 23.89
N GLU A 354 28.39 -13.53 23.29
CA GLU A 354 28.40 -12.09 23.57
C GLU A 354 27.16 -11.42 22.93
N GLU A 355 26.28 -10.84 23.77
CA GLU A 355 24.95 -10.38 23.33
C GLU A 355 24.94 -9.11 22.46
N ASN A 356 25.97 -8.26 22.53
CA ASN A 356 26.01 -6.99 21.80
C ASN A 356 27.39 -6.77 21.17
N VAL A 357 27.69 -7.52 20.11
CA VAL A 357 28.93 -7.34 19.34
C VAL A 357 28.68 -6.34 18.22
N THR A 358 29.33 -5.17 18.29
CA THR A 358 29.26 -4.16 17.23
C THR A 358 30.62 -3.91 16.59
N TYR A 359 30.65 -3.67 15.28
CA TYR A 359 31.87 -3.28 14.57
C TYR A 359 31.59 -2.37 13.39
N GLU A 360 32.52 -1.46 13.12
CA GLU A 360 32.51 -0.60 11.94
C GLU A 360 33.39 -1.21 10.84
N GLY A 361 32.85 -1.27 9.62
CA GLY A 361 33.53 -1.76 8.44
C GLY A 361 33.38 -0.81 7.26
N GLN A 362 34.23 -1.01 6.25
CA GLN A 362 34.12 -0.34 4.96
C GLN A 362 34.14 -1.40 3.86
N TYR A 363 33.27 -1.27 2.88
CA TYR A 363 33.30 -2.11 1.68
C TYR A 363 32.81 -1.31 0.48
N ASN A 364 33.56 -1.38 -0.64
CA ASN A 364 33.28 -0.62 -1.86
C ASN A 364 32.96 0.87 -1.61
N GLY A 365 33.70 1.51 -0.70
CA GLY A 365 33.55 2.93 -0.39
C GLY A 365 32.44 3.27 0.61
N ILE A 366 31.56 2.33 0.96
CA ILE A 366 30.48 2.53 1.93
C ILE A 366 30.96 2.13 3.33
N TRP A 367 30.78 3.03 4.30
CA TRP A 367 31.01 2.72 5.71
C TRP A 367 29.72 2.22 6.35
N TYR A 368 29.83 1.17 7.16
CA TYR A 368 28.68 0.60 7.85
C TYR A 368 29.03 0.24 9.30
N LEU A 369 28.01 0.32 10.16
CA LEU A 369 28.03 -0.22 11.51
C LEU A 369 27.22 -1.50 11.53
N ALA A 370 27.85 -2.63 11.84
CA ALA A 370 27.18 -3.90 12.04
C ALA A 370 27.00 -4.19 13.54
N SER A 371 25.85 -4.74 13.90
CA SER A 371 25.50 -5.22 15.23
C SER A 371 25.07 -6.69 15.14
N LEU A 372 25.67 -7.54 15.95
CA LEU A 372 25.44 -8.99 15.97
C LEU A 372 24.79 -9.39 17.30
N ARG A 373 23.83 -10.32 17.21
CA ARG A 373 23.17 -10.94 18.36
C ARG A 373 23.12 -12.45 18.21
N PRO A 374 23.57 -13.21 19.23
CA PRO A 374 23.38 -14.66 19.26
C PRO A 374 21.92 -15.01 19.52
N ILE A 375 21.49 -16.11 18.90
CA ILE A 375 20.22 -16.78 19.16
C ILE A 375 20.53 -18.16 19.75
N HIS A 376 19.98 -18.40 20.94
CA HIS A 376 20.24 -19.60 21.71
C HIS A 376 19.19 -20.68 21.45
N ARG A 377 19.64 -21.94 21.34
CA ARG A 377 18.78 -23.13 21.51
C ARG A 377 19.31 -23.91 22.71
N GLY A 378 18.64 -23.74 23.85
CA GLY A 378 19.14 -24.27 25.13
C GLY A 378 20.37 -23.50 25.62
N ARG A 379 21.44 -24.21 25.99
CA ARG A 379 22.70 -23.60 26.49
C ARG A 379 23.72 -23.23 25.41
N GLN A 380 23.42 -23.49 24.14
CA GLN A 380 24.34 -23.24 23.02
C GLN A 380 23.74 -22.20 22.07
N VAL A 381 24.63 -21.40 21.46
CA VAL A 381 24.26 -20.52 20.35
C VAL A 381 24.01 -21.38 19.12
N ALA A 382 22.83 -21.26 18.52
CA ALA A 382 22.43 -22.01 17.32
C ALA A 382 22.62 -21.18 16.05
N GLU A 383 22.49 -19.86 16.16
CA GLU A 383 22.50 -18.92 15.04
C GLU A 383 22.94 -17.55 15.55
N VAL A 384 23.51 -16.73 14.66
CA VAL A 384 23.80 -15.31 14.94
C VAL A 384 23.08 -14.47 13.91
N ILE A 385 22.32 -13.47 14.36
CA ILE A 385 21.69 -12.47 13.50
C ILE A 385 22.51 -11.20 13.54
N GLY A 386 22.84 -10.68 12.36
CA GLY A 386 23.49 -9.39 12.17
C GLY A 386 22.59 -8.38 11.48
N SER A 387 22.66 -7.13 11.90
CA SER A 387 22.08 -5.98 11.21
C SER A 387 23.15 -4.94 10.97
N ALA A 388 23.22 -4.39 9.77
CA ALA A 388 24.17 -3.36 9.37
C ALA A 388 23.44 -2.12 8.84
N VAL A 389 23.93 -0.94 9.20
CA VAL A 389 23.41 0.36 8.76
C VAL A 389 24.53 1.19 8.16
N ASP A 390 24.20 2.04 7.18
CA ASP A 390 25.15 2.97 6.56
C ASP A 390 25.52 4.09 7.55
N ILE A 391 26.82 4.31 7.74
CA ILE A 391 27.36 5.38 8.59
C ILE A 391 28.29 6.32 7.81
N SER A 392 28.27 6.28 6.47
CA SER A 392 29.16 7.07 5.62
C SER A 392 29.05 8.58 5.88
N ASP A 393 27.83 9.08 6.06
CA ASP A 393 27.60 10.50 6.39
C ASP A 393 28.15 10.88 7.77
N ARG A 394 28.03 9.96 8.75
CA ARG A 394 28.60 10.16 10.09
C ARG A 394 30.12 10.25 10.01
N ILE A 395 30.77 9.30 9.33
CA ILE A 395 32.23 9.27 9.14
C ILE A 395 32.71 10.52 8.40
N LYS A 396 31.97 10.99 7.38
CA LYS A 396 32.30 12.22 6.66
C LYS A 396 32.30 13.44 7.59
N LYS A 397 31.24 13.62 8.39
CA LYS A 397 31.13 14.71 9.36
C LYS A 397 32.23 14.67 10.42
N GLU A 398 32.56 13.48 10.93
CA GLU A 398 33.65 13.31 11.91
C GLU A 398 35.01 13.70 11.33
N ARG A 399 35.28 13.37 10.05
CA ARG A 399 36.50 13.78 9.35
C ARG A 399 36.57 15.30 9.13
N GLU A 400 35.48 15.91 8.68
CA GLU A 400 35.40 17.36 8.49
C GLU A 400 35.63 18.11 9.80
N ALA A 401 35.01 17.66 10.90
CA ALA A 401 35.21 18.23 12.23
C ALA A 401 36.67 18.09 12.73
N SER A 402 37.29 16.95 12.47
CA SER A 402 38.70 16.71 12.83
C SER A 402 39.64 17.64 12.06
N LEU A 403 39.42 17.83 10.76
CA LEU A 403 40.20 18.76 9.93
C LEU A 403 40.02 20.21 10.36
N LEU A 404 38.80 20.62 10.67
CA LEU A 404 38.52 21.97 11.17
C LEU A 404 39.22 22.22 12.51
N THR A 405 39.19 21.23 13.41
CA THR A 405 39.90 21.31 14.70
C THR A 405 41.40 21.47 14.49
N GLN A 406 42.00 20.66 13.62
CA GLN A 406 43.43 20.75 13.31
C GLN A 406 43.80 22.10 12.70
N TYR A 407 42.98 22.63 11.80
CA TYR A 407 43.16 23.95 11.21
C TYR A 407 43.12 25.06 12.26
N LEU A 408 42.15 25.02 13.19
CA LEU A 408 42.04 26.00 14.28
C LEU A 408 43.28 26.00 15.17
N VAL A 409 43.79 24.83 15.55
CA VAL A 409 45.04 24.71 16.34
C VAL A 409 46.23 25.33 15.60
N GLU A 410 46.34 25.13 14.29
CA GLU A 410 47.42 25.71 13.49
C GLU A 410 47.30 27.25 13.40
N GLN A 411 46.09 27.78 13.22
CA GLN A 411 45.85 29.22 13.20
C GLN A 411 46.19 29.87 14.55
N GLU A 412 45.72 29.28 15.66
CA GLU A 412 46.02 29.80 17.01
C GLU A 412 47.54 29.87 17.26
N SER A 413 48.28 28.85 16.84
CA SER A 413 49.74 28.79 16.95
C SER A 413 50.42 29.92 16.16
N LYS A 414 49.94 30.23 14.94
CA LYS A 414 50.46 31.33 14.11
C LYS A 414 50.19 32.70 14.74
N TYR A 415 48.98 32.95 15.24
CA TYR A 415 48.65 34.23 15.88
C TYR A 415 49.42 34.46 17.18
N ARG A 416 49.65 33.40 17.98
CA ARG A 416 50.46 33.49 19.21
C ARG A 416 51.90 33.94 18.92
N LEU A 417 52.54 33.36 17.90
CA LEU A 417 53.89 33.74 17.46
C LEU A 417 53.99 35.20 16.99
N ILE A 418 52.97 35.70 16.31
CA ILE A 418 52.91 37.11 15.87
C ILE A 418 52.73 38.04 17.09
N GLY A 419 51.86 37.68 18.03
CA GLY A 419 51.60 38.48 19.23
C GLY A 419 52.80 38.58 20.18
N GLU A 420 53.59 37.51 20.33
CA GLU A 420 54.76 37.48 21.22
C GLU A 420 55.98 38.23 20.65
N ASN A 421 56.15 38.26 19.33
CA ASN A 421 57.30 38.91 18.66
C ASN A 421 56.99 40.30 18.09
N SER A 422 55.76 40.79 18.21
CA SER A 422 55.42 42.13 17.73
C SER A 422 56.13 43.20 18.58
N GLN A 423 56.85 44.10 17.91
CA GLN A 423 57.36 45.34 18.51
C GLN A 423 56.25 46.36 18.73
N ASP A 424 55.05 46.11 18.20
CA ASP A 424 53.92 46.99 18.31
C ASP A 424 53.29 46.91 19.70
N LEU A 425 52.78 48.06 20.10
CA LEU A 425 51.97 48.22 21.27
C LEU A 425 50.56 47.71 20.94
N ILE A 426 50.26 46.45 21.27
CA ILE A 426 48.91 45.86 21.16
C ILE A 426 48.27 45.71 22.54
N ALA A 427 47.04 46.22 22.71
CA ALA A 427 46.24 46.08 23.92
C ALA A 427 44.81 45.66 23.54
N ILE A 428 44.22 44.70 24.25
CA ILE A 428 42.83 44.27 24.08
C ILE A 428 42.05 44.68 25.31
N LEU A 429 40.91 45.32 25.11
CA LEU A 429 40.02 45.80 26.15
C LEU A 429 38.69 45.07 26.05
N ASP A 430 38.02 44.86 27.17
CA ASP A 430 36.62 44.47 27.14
C ASP A 430 35.69 45.68 26.88
N THR A 431 34.39 45.40 26.79
CA THR A 431 33.36 46.42 26.53
C THR A 431 33.23 47.47 27.64
N ASN A 432 33.78 47.22 28.83
CA ASN A 432 33.80 48.15 29.95
C ASN A 432 35.12 48.96 30.02
N GLY A 433 36.02 48.77 29.04
CA GLY A 433 37.30 49.47 28.99
C GLY A 433 38.38 48.89 29.92
N VAL A 434 38.18 47.68 30.44
CA VAL A 434 39.17 46.99 31.28
C VAL A 434 40.15 46.22 30.39
N LEU A 435 41.44 46.32 30.70
CA LEU A 435 42.52 45.73 29.91
C LEU A 435 42.56 44.19 30.09
N GLN A 436 42.24 43.46 29.02
CA GLN A 436 42.24 42.00 28.98
C GLN A 436 43.58 41.41 28.54
N TYR A 437 44.31 42.11 27.65
CA TYR A 437 45.63 41.69 27.19
C TYR A 437 46.49 42.91 26.87
N ALA A 438 47.79 42.83 27.12
CA ALA A 438 48.79 43.79 26.65
C ALA A 438 50.01 43.04 26.12
N SER A 439 50.51 43.44 24.95
CA SER A 439 51.70 42.84 24.35
C SER A 439 52.93 43.03 25.25
N PRO A 440 53.95 42.16 25.16
CA PRO A 440 55.19 42.32 25.90
C PRO A 440 55.87 43.68 25.66
N SER A 441 55.73 44.23 24.45
CA SER A 441 56.23 45.57 24.10
C SER A 441 55.45 46.69 24.79
N HIS A 442 54.12 46.56 24.95
CA HIS A 442 53.31 47.45 25.80
C HIS A 442 53.77 47.43 27.26
N ILE A 443 53.99 46.24 27.82
CA ILE A 443 54.40 46.10 29.22
C ILE A 443 55.80 46.70 29.44
N ARG A 444 56.72 46.52 28.48
CA ARG A 444 58.08 47.09 28.53
C ARG A 444 58.08 48.62 28.47
N MET A 445 57.26 49.23 27.61
CA MET A 445 57.25 50.68 27.43
C MET A 445 56.73 51.44 28.65
N PHE A 446 55.75 50.92 29.36
CA PHE A 446 55.07 51.61 30.47
C PHE A 446 55.58 51.21 31.87
N GLY A 447 56.82 50.74 31.99
CA GLY A 447 57.51 50.65 33.30
C GLY A 447 57.54 49.27 33.98
N GLY A 448 57.25 48.18 33.26
CA GLY A 448 57.73 46.83 33.62
C GLY A 448 57.12 46.15 34.86
N LYS A 449 56.08 46.71 35.49
CA LYS A 449 55.28 45.99 36.50
C LYS A 449 53.86 45.79 35.96
N LEU A 450 53.45 44.53 35.79
CA LEU A 450 52.04 44.18 35.52
C LEU A 450 51.19 44.56 36.75
N PRO A 451 50.33 45.58 36.69
CA PRO A 451 49.26 45.73 37.68
C PRO A 451 48.25 44.60 37.45
N ASN A 452 47.39 44.36 38.44
CA ASN A 452 46.34 43.36 38.32
C ASN A 452 45.42 43.77 37.14
N LEU A 453 45.56 43.10 35.99
CA LEU A 453 44.91 43.47 34.72
C LEU A 453 43.38 43.60 34.85
N LYS A 454 42.79 42.87 35.81
CA LYS A 454 41.35 42.85 36.05
C LYS A 454 40.75 44.12 36.67
N GLU A 455 41.56 45.03 37.21
CA GLU A 455 41.06 46.25 37.87
C GLU A 455 41.62 47.53 37.24
N THR A 456 42.35 47.42 36.14
CA THR A 456 43.05 48.56 35.55
C THR A 456 42.41 49.01 34.24
N THR A 457 41.94 50.25 34.21
CA THR A 457 41.43 50.93 33.01
C THR A 457 42.54 51.76 32.34
N LEU A 458 42.45 51.96 31.03
CA LEU A 458 43.45 52.71 30.24
C LEU A 458 43.76 54.10 30.81
N SER A 459 42.77 54.79 31.37
CA SER A 459 42.94 56.12 31.96
C SER A 459 43.96 56.16 33.11
N LEU A 460 44.14 55.04 33.83
CA LEU A 460 45.13 54.91 34.91
C LEU A 460 46.54 54.62 34.39
N TRP A 461 46.69 54.08 33.17
CA TRP A 461 48.00 53.85 32.54
C TRP A 461 48.51 55.07 31.75
N TYR A 462 47.61 55.92 31.23
CA TYR A 462 47.92 57.01 30.30
C TYR A 462 47.64 58.42 30.86
N THR A 463 47.84 58.69 32.15
CA THR A 463 47.71 60.06 32.68
C THR A 463 48.96 60.89 32.34
N PRO A 464 48.85 62.01 31.58
CA PRO A 464 50.01 62.83 31.22
C PRO A 464 50.41 63.77 32.37
N MET A 465 51.68 63.76 32.77
CA MET A 465 52.32 64.95 33.36
C MET A 465 52.31 66.05 32.28
N ILE A 466 51.69 67.21 32.57
CA ILE A 466 52.08 68.61 32.19
C ILE A 466 50.84 69.51 32.04
N LEU A 467 50.71 70.52 32.92
CA LEU A 467 50.01 71.79 32.67
C LEU A 467 50.88 72.93 33.24
N HIS A 468 51.60 73.65 32.37
CA HIS A 468 51.92 75.05 32.57
C HIS A 468 51.56 75.83 31.31
N SER A 469 50.91 76.97 31.54
CA SER A 469 50.63 78.12 30.66
C SER A 469 49.75 77.91 29.43
N SER A 470 48.50 78.35 29.62
CA SER A 470 47.64 79.07 28.67
C SER A 470 48.38 79.91 27.61
N GLU A 471 47.93 79.82 26.35
CA GLU A 471 47.54 81.01 25.57
C GLU A 471 46.69 80.63 24.34
N ASN A 472 45.82 81.56 23.98
CA ASN A 472 44.79 81.53 22.93
C ASN A 472 45.21 80.88 21.60
N VAL A 473 44.27 80.18 20.96
CA VAL A 473 43.55 80.62 19.74
C VAL A 473 42.51 79.53 19.41
N GLY A 474 41.23 79.92 19.37
CA GLY A 474 40.19 79.06 18.81
C GLY A 474 40.13 79.19 17.29
N MET A 475 39.95 78.07 16.58
CA MET A 475 39.19 78.02 15.34
C MET A 475 38.92 76.57 14.90
N LYS A 476 37.62 76.28 14.73
CA LYS A 476 36.92 75.27 13.93
C LYS A 476 37.26 73.79 14.07
#